data_AF-A0A2A4QFJ7-F1
#
_entry.id   AF-A0A2A4QFJ7-F1
#
_cell.length_a   1.000
_cell.length_b   1.000
_cell.length_c   1.000
_cell.angle_alpha   90.00
_cell.angle_beta   90.00
_cell.angle_gamma   90.00
#
_symmetry.space_group_name_H-M   'P 1'
#
loop_
_entity.id
_entity.type
_entity.pdbx_description
1 polymer ?
#
loop_
_entity_poly.entity_id
_entity_poly.type
_entity_poly.pdbx_seq_one_letter_code
_entity_poly.pdbx_strand_id
1 'polypeptide(L)' 'MLNALESEAKVEIQHLSNAITRMDNGCYGICQTCGENIASQRLQVQPAAEHCIQCAD' A
#
# COMPACT_ATOMS: atom_id res chain seq x y z
N MET A 1 19.06 -12.09 -14.45
CA MET A 1 17.78 -12.74 -14.07
C MET A 1 17.63 -12.84 -12.55
N LEU A 2 18.61 -13.32 -11.77
CA LEU A 2 18.52 -13.38 -10.30
C LEU A 2 18.25 -12.02 -9.61
N ASN A 3 18.90 -10.94 -10.07
CA ASN A 3 18.79 -9.62 -9.42
C ASN A 3 17.40 -8.95 -9.56
N ALA A 4 16.62 -9.30 -10.58
CA ALA A 4 15.31 -8.69 -10.80
C ALA A 4 14.27 -9.22 -9.80
N LEU A 5 14.24 -10.54 -9.58
CA LEU A 5 13.39 -11.18 -8.57
C LEU A 5 13.72 -10.71 -7.16
N GLU A 6 15.01 -10.53 -6.85
CA GLU A 6 15.44 -10.00 -5.56
C GLU A 6 14.96 -8.55 -5.35
N SER A 7 15.03 -7.71 -6.40
CA SER A 7 14.54 -6.33 -6.34
C SER A 7 13.03 -6.28 -6.13
N GLU A 8 12.28 -7.13 -6.83
CA GLU A 8 10.82 -7.17 -6.78
C GLU A 8 10.33 -7.58 -5.38
N ALA A 9 10.94 -8.61 -4.79
CA ALA A 9 10.66 -9.03 -3.42
C ALA A 9 10.96 -7.94 -2.38
N LYS A 10 12.06 -7.18 -2.55
CA LYS A 10 12.39 -6.06 -1.67
C LYS A 10 11.34 -4.95 -1.72
N VAL A 11 10.83 -4.64 -2.92
CA VAL A 11 9.79 -3.62 -3.11
C VAL A 11 8.50 -4.05 -2.40
N GLU A 12 8.09 -5.32 -2.54
CA GLU A 12 6.90 -5.80 -1.82
C GLU A 12 7.05 -5.72 -0.29
N ILE A 13 8.22 -6.11 0.24
CA ILE A 13 8.51 -6.00 1.67
C ILE A 13 8.44 -4.54 2.13
N GLN A 14 8.97 -3.60 1.34
CA GLN A 14 8.86 -2.18 1.63
C GLN A 14 7.41 -1.69 1.63
N HIS A 15 6.60 -2.10 0.66
CA HIS A 15 5.19 -1.73 0.58
C HIS A 15 4.41 -2.20 1.81
N LEU A 16 4.66 -3.43 2.27
CA LEU A 16 4.04 -3.96 3.48
C LEU A 16 4.53 -3.23 4.74
N SER A 17 5.82 -2.93 4.82
CA SER A 17 6.41 -2.18 5.95
C SER A 17 5.83 -0.76 6.05
N ASN A 18 5.60 -0.11 4.91
CA ASN A 18 4.93 1.18 4.82
C ASN A 18 3.47 1.09 5.27
N ALA A 19 2.78 0.00 4.92
CA ALA A 19 1.41 -0.23 5.38
C ALA A 19 1.33 -0.35 6.91
N ILE A 20 2.25 -1.10 7.53
CA ILE A 20 2.35 -1.23 9.00
C ILE A 20 2.63 0.13 9.64
N THR A 21 3.61 0.88 9.12
CA THR A 21 3.90 2.23 9.61
C THR A 21 2.68 3.15 9.55
N ARG A 22 1.85 3.04 8.50
CA ARG A 22 0.59 3.80 8.40
C ARG A 22 -0.43 3.36 9.44
N MET A 23 -0.49 2.08 9.79
CA MET A 23 -1.36 1.59 10.88
C MET A 23 -0.94 2.19 12.21
N ASP A 24 0.36 2.18 12.51
CA ASP A 24 0.91 2.74 13.75
C ASP A 24 0.67 4.26 13.86
N ASN A 25 0.74 4.97 12.72
CA ASN A 25 0.46 6.40 12.66
C ASN A 25 -1.04 6.75 12.60
N GLY A 26 -1.94 5.76 12.56
CA GLY A 26 -3.38 5.98 12.45
C GLY A 26 -3.87 6.47 11.08
N CYS A 27 -2.99 6.47 10.07
CA CYS A 27 -3.30 6.89 8.69
C CYS A 27 -3.52 5.69 7.74
N TYR A 28 -3.68 4.49 8.29
CA TYR A 28 -3.97 3.31 7.48
C TYR A 28 -5.35 3.41 6.84
N GLY A 29 -5.43 3.07 5.55
CA GLY A 29 -6.65 3.23 4.78
C GLY A 29 -6.94 4.67 4.38
N ILE A 30 -5.98 5.59 4.45
CA ILE A 30 -6.08 6.94 3.87
C ILE A 30 -5.29 6.98 2.56
N CYS A 31 -5.92 7.53 1.51
CA CYS A 31 -5.29 7.72 0.22
C CYS A 31 -4.19 8.79 0.29
N GLN A 32 -2.99 8.47 -0.18
CA GLN A 32 -1.86 9.41 -0.18
C GLN A 32 -2.04 10.58 -1.17
N THR A 33 -2.92 10.44 -2.16
CA THR A 33 -3.15 11.47 -3.19
C THR A 33 -4.24 12.46 -2.79
N CYS A 34 -5.44 11.96 -2.47
CA CYS A 34 -6.60 12.81 -2.20
C CYS A 34 -6.91 12.96 -0.70
N GLY A 35 -6.31 12.16 0.18
CA GLY A 35 -6.59 12.18 1.62
C GLY A 35 -7.91 11.51 2.03
N GLU A 36 -8.66 10.94 1.07
CA GLU A 36 -9.91 10.24 1.36
C GLU A 36 -9.69 8.80 1.85
N ASN A 37 -10.72 8.22 2.46
CA ASN A 37 -10.70 6.83 2.90
C ASN A 37 -10.62 5.86 1.71
N ILE A 38 -9.69 4.91 1.78
CA ILE A 38 -9.59 3.75 0.89
C ILE A 38 -10.67 2.75 1.31
N ALA A 39 -11.46 2.30 0.33
CA ALA A 39 -12.51 1.31 0.56
C ALA A 39 -11.96 0.04 1.23
N SER A 40 -12.60 -0.42 2.31
CA SER A 40 -12.14 -1.58 3.08
C SER A 40 -12.02 -2.84 2.21
N GLN A 41 -12.90 -3.02 1.22
CA GLN A 41 -12.83 -4.11 0.25
C GLN A 41 -11.50 -4.10 -0.54
N ARG A 42 -10.97 -2.92 -0.87
CA ARG A 42 -9.67 -2.79 -1.55
C ARG A 42 -8.53 -3.18 -0.62
N LEU A 43 -8.57 -2.77 0.64
CA LEU A 43 -7.57 -3.15 1.64
C LEU A 43 -7.62 -4.65 1.97
N GLN A 44 -8.78 -5.29 1.89
CA GLN A 44 -8.90 -6.75 2.04
C GLN A 44 -8.22 -7.52 0.92
N VAL A 45 -8.30 -7.02 -0.32
CA VAL A 45 -7.65 -7.63 -1.48
C VAL A 45 -6.16 -7.27 -1.55
N GLN A 46 -5.83 -6.02 -1.25
CA GLN A 46 -4.47 -5.48 -1.27
C GLN A 46 -4.22 -4.64 -0.01
N PRO A 47 -3.74 -5.25 1.09
CA PRO A 47 -3.52 -4.56 2.36
C PRO A 47 -2.51 -3.42 2.30
N ALA A 48 -1.57 -3.48 1.34
CA ALA A 48 -0.57 -2.45 1.13
C ALA A 48 -1.06 -1.30 0.22
N ALA A 49 -2.34 -1.23 -0.17
CA ALA A 49 -2.83 -0.17 -1.05
C ALA A 49 -2.54 1.24 -0.48
N GLU A 50 -1.98 2.11 -1.30
CA GLU A 50 -1.65 3.51 -0.96
C GLU A 50 -2.66 4.51 -1.53
N HIS A 51 -3.46 4.09 -2.50
CA HIS A 51 -4.37 4.93 -3.24
C HIS A 51 -5.80 4.37 -3.22
N CYS A 52 -6.79 5.26 -3.21
CA CYS A 52 -8.19 4.88 -3.39
C CYS A 52 -8.43 4.45 -4.84
N ILE A 53 -9.58 3.82 -5.11
CA ILE A 53 -9.90 3.33 -6.46
C ILE A 53 -9.98 4.44 -7.50
N GLN A 54 -10.21 5.69 -7.09
CA GLN A 54 -10.25 6.85 -7.99
C GLN A 54 -8.87 7.42 -8.29
N CYS A 55 -7.85 7.13 -7.48
CA CYS A 55 -6.47 7.61 -7.67
C CYS A 55 -5.51 6.49 -8.08
N ALA A 56 -5.94 5.23 -7.97
CA ALA A 56 -5.21 4.07 -8.45
C ALA A 56 -5.48 3.90 -9.95
N ASP A 57 -4.85 4.75 -10.75
CA ASP A 57 -4.75 4.62 -12.22
C ASP A 57 -3.51 3.80 -12.61
#